data_AF-A0A961I9J5-F1
#
_entry.id   AF-A0A961I9J5-F1
#
_cell.length_a   1.000
_cell.length_b   1.000
_cell.length_c   1.000
_cell.angle_alpha   90.00
_cell.angle_beta   90.00
_cell.angle_gamma   90.00
#
_symmetry.space_group_name_H-M   'P 1'
#
loop_
_entity.id
_entity.type
_entity.pdbx_description
1 polymer ?
#
loop_
_entity_poly.entity_id
_entity_poly.type
_entity_poly.pdbx_seq_one_letter_code
_entity_poly.pdbx_strand_id
1 'polypeptide(L)'
;YKAIGIGDRERRERNLSFHSWRHFANSLFVSKGIPLLEVQSLIGHSSVRMTNHYFHAQFNTEAVRAAQESLFDDSPAREPSPAPIEVEVRHVANG
;
A
#
# COMPACT_ATOMS: atom_id res chain seq x y z
N TYR A 1 -2.71 -24.24 30.80
CA TYR A 1 -3.86 -24.71 29.99
C TYR A 1 -5.20 -24.41 30.67
N LYS A 2 -5.40 -24.73 31.97
CA LYS A 2 -6.62 -24.34 32.71
C LYS A 2 -6.99 -22.84 32.68
N ALA A 3 -6.01 -21.96 32.55
CA ALA A 3 -6.20 -20.50 32.60
C ALA A 3 -6.95 -19.88 31.39
N ILE A 4 -7.14 -20.61 30.28
CA ILE A 4 -7.79 -20.11 29.05
C ILE A 4 -9.09 -20.86 28.71
N GLY A 5 -9.63 -21.62 29.66
CA GLY A 5 -10.93 -22.31 29.50
C GLY A 5 -10.95 -23.54 28.58
N ILE A 6 -9.82 -23.92 27.97
CA ILE A 6 -9.72 -25.10 27.08
C ILE A 6 -8.83 -26.21 27.64
N GLY A 7 -9.15 -27.45 27.29
CA GLY A 7 -8.37 -28.63 27.62
C GLY A 7 -7.13 -28.80 26.74
N ASP A 8 -6.18 -29.64 27.16
CA ASP A 8 -4.95 -29.89 26.42
C ASP A 8 -5.18 -30.64 25.09
N ARG A 9 -6.23 -31.46 25.02
CA ARG A 9 -6.68 -32.09 23.76
C ARG A 9 -7.14 -31.04 22.75
N GLU A 10 -8.08 -30.18 23.14
CA GLU A 10 -8.59 -29.11 22.28
C GLU A 10 -7.47 -28.13 21.86
N ARG A 11 -6.56 -27.80 22.78
CA ARG A 11 -5.38 -26.98 22.46
C ARG A 11 -4.53 -27.60 21.34
N ARG A 12 -4.30 -28.92 21.35
CA ARG A 12 -3.56 -29.63 20.30
C ARG A 12 -4.36 -29.73 19.01
N GLU A 13 -5.64 -30.07 19.08
CA GLU A 13 -6.54 -30.14 17.91
C GLU A 13 -6.59 -28.80 17.15
N ARG A 14 -6.57 -27.69 17.88
CA ARG A 14 -6.53 -26.33 17.33
C ARG A 14 -5.13 -25.80 17.03
N ASN A 15 -4.10 -26.63 17.23
CA ASN A 15 -2.69 -26.28 17.06
C ASN A 15 -2.27 -24.97 17.76
N LEU A 16 -2.77 -24.76 18.99
CA LEU A 16 -2.49 -23.57 19.78
C LEU A 16 -1.19 -23.74 20.56
N SER A 17 -0.23 -22.86 20.25
CA SER A 17 1.10 -22.79 20.85
C SER A 17 1.47 -21.34 21.14
N PHE A 18 2.60 -21.13 21.81
CA PHE A 18 3.15 -19.79 22.00
C PHE A 18 3.40 -19.05 20.67
N HIS A 19 3.78 -19.78 19.62
CA HIS A 19 4.04 -19.21 18.29
C HIS A 19 2.76 -18.87 17.51
N SER A 20 1.59 -19.35 17.94
CA SER A 20 0.31 -19.07 17.25
C SER A 20 -0.02 -17.58 17.21
N TRP A 21 0.38 -16.80 18.23
CA TRP A 21 0.22 -15.34 18.24
C TRP A 21 1.09 -14.64 17.19
N ARG A 22 2.32 -15.13 16.98
CA ARG A 22 3.22 -14.62 15.93
C ARG A 22 2.62 -14.87 14.55
N HIS A 23 2.09 -16.07 14.32
CA HIS A 23 1.41 -16.41 13.07
C HIS A 23 0.17 -15.54 12.85
N PHE A 24 -0.65 -15.31 13.88
CA PHE A 24 -1.81 -14.43 13.81
C PHE A 24 -1.43 -12.98 13.45
N ALA A 25 -0.47 -12.39 14.17
CA ALA A 25 -0.04 -11.01 13.92
C ALA A 25 0.52 -10.84 12.49
N ASN A 26 1.31 -11.81 12.03
CA ASN A 26 1.87 -11.80 10.68
C ASN A 26 0.75 -11.82 9.61
N SER A 27 -0.23 -12.73 9.72
CA SER A 27 -1.39 -12.78 8.82
C SER A 27 -2.17 -11.47 8.82
N LEU A 28 -2.43 -10.91 10.00
CA LEU A 28 -3.20 -9.68 10.16
C LEU A 28 -2.52 -8.50 9.43
N PHE A 29 -1.24 -8.29 9.66
CA PHE A 29 -0.52 -7.17 9.05
C PHE A 29 -0.40 -7.31 7.53
N VAL A 30 -0.09 -8.52 7.06
CA VAL A 30 -0.02 -8.78 5.61
C VAL A 30 -1.38 -8.59 4.95
N SER A 31 -2.48 -9.08 5.54
CA SER A 31 -3.84 -8.87 5.03
C SER A 31 -4.30 -7.41 5.06
N LYS A 32 -3.70 -6.56 5.90
CA LYS A 32 -3.93 -5.12 5.93
C LYS A 32 -3.07 -4.35 4.92
N GLY A 33 -2.27 -5.06 4.11
CA GLY A 33 -1.42 -4.46 3.08
C GLY A 33 -0.14 -3.83 3.64
N ILE A 34 0.25 -4.13 4.88
CA ILE A 34 1.53 -3.66 5.44
C ILE A 34 2.67 -4.35 4.67
N PRO A 35 3.69 -3.61 4.22
CA PRO A 35 4.80 -4.18 3.46
C PRO A 35 5.48 -5.35 4.19
N LEU A 36 5.75 -6.43 3.44
CA LEU A 36 6.39 -7.66 3.96
C LEU A 36 7.68 -7.40 4.75
N LEU A 37 8.49 -6.41 4.32
CA LEU A 37 9.75 -6.06 4.96
C LEU A 37 9.53 -5.41 6.33
N GLU A 38 8.51 -4.56 6.47
CA GLU A 38 8.13 -3.94 7.74
C GLU A 38 7.60 -5.00 8.71
N VAL A 39 6.72 -5.89 8.23
CA VAL A 39 6.22 -7.02 9.02
C VAL A 39 7.35 -7.94 9.47
N GLN A 40 8.30 -8.25 8.58
CA GLN A 40 9.48 -9.07 8.89
C GLN A 40 10.32 -8.44 10.01
N SER A 41 10.60 -7.14 9.92
CA SER A 41 11.36 -6.39 10.91
C SER A 41 10.66 -6.35 12.26
N LEU A 42 9.35 -6.08 12.28
CA LEU A 42 8.54 -6.01 13.50
C LEU A 42 8.45 -7.36 14.22
N ILE A 43 8.26 -8.44 13.47
CA ILE A 43 8.09 -9.79 14.02
C ILE A 43 9.44 -10.44 14.39
N GLY A 44 10.54 -9.97 13.79
CA GLY A 44 11.89 -10.51 14.02
C GLY A 44 12.17 -11.80 13.23
N HIS A 45 11.63 -11.92 12.02
CA HIS A 45 11.93 -13.06 11.15
C HIS A 45 13.31 -12.89 10.50
N SER A 46 14.19 -13.89 10.67
CA SER A 46 15.54 -13.91 10.08
C SER A 46 15.55 -14.09 8.56
N SER A 47 14.41 -14.45 7.95
CA SER A 47 14.25 -14.62 6.51
C SER A 47 12.87 -14.18 6.04
N VAL A 48 12.82 -13.55 4.86
CA VAL A 48 11.58 -13.19 4.13
C VAL A 48 10.69 -14.42 3.88
N ARG A 49 11.29 -15.61 3.73
CA ARG A 49 10.57 -16.87 3.50
C ARG A 49 9.58 -17.19 4.63
N MET A 50 9.89 -16.80 5.88
CA MET A 50 9.01 -17.01 7.02
C MET A 50 7.76 -16.12 6.98
N THR A 51 7.86 -14.94 6.36
CA THR A 51 6.76 -13.97 6.21
C THR A 51 5.93 -14.26 4.95
N ASN A 52 6.54 -14.81 3.90
CA ASN A 52 5.90 -15.07 2.60
C ASN A 52 4.73 -16.07 2.65
N HIS A 53 4.67 -16.96 3.65
CA HIS A 53 3.57 -17.91 3.83
C HIS A 53 2.19 -17.25 4.00
N TYR A 54 2.16 -15.96 4.31
CA TYR A 54 0.94 -15.20 4.63
C TYR A 54 0.55 -14.21 3.53
N PHE A 55 1.37 -14.12 2.49
CA PHE A 55 1.15 -13.21 1.37
C PHE A 55 0.19 -13.85 0.36
N HIS A 56 -1.11 -13.66 0.59
CA HIS A 56 -2.15 -13.93 -0.41
C HIS A 56 -2.47 -12.62 -1.13
N ALA A 57 -1.57 -12.19 -2.02
CA ALA A 57 -1.70 -10.89 -2.66
C ALA A 57 -2.86 -10.86 -3.66
N GLN A 58 -3.88 -10.08 -3.34
CA GLN A 58 -4.64 -9.36 -4.34
C GLN A 58 -3.91 -8.04 -4.56
N PHE A 59 -3.08 -7.98 -5.60
CA PHE A 59 -2.32 -6.77 -5.89
C PHE A 59 -3.27 -5.69 -6.41
N ASN A 60 -3.32 -4.57 -5.71
CA ASN A 60 -3.82 -3.33 -6.31
C ASN A 60 -2.71 -2.79 -7.22
N THR A 61 -2.85 -3.00 -8.52
CA THR A 61 -1.86 -2.61 -9.53
C THR A 61 -1.90 -1.12 -9.85
N GLU A 62 -2.81 -0.35 -9.27
CA GLU A 62 -2.97 1.07 -9.57
C GLU A 62 -1.73 1.90 -9.20
N ALA A 63 -1.10 1.59 -8.07
CA ALA A 63 0.15 2.23 -7.67
C ALA A 63 1.32 1.87 -8.60
N VAL A 64 1.33 0.64 -9.13
CA VAL A 64 2.33 0.19 -10.12
C VAL A 64 2.11 0.91 -11.45
N ARG A 65 0.86 1.01 -11.90
CA ARG A 65 0.47 1.75 -13.11
C ARG A 65 0.86 3.22 -13.02
N ALA A 66 0.53 3.90 -11.93
CA ALA A 66 0.87 5.30 -11.73
C ALA A 66 2.40 5.54 -11.73
N ALA A 67 3.17 4.64 -11.11
CA ALA A 67 4.64 4.71 -11.13
C ALA A 67 5.24 4.41 -12.52
N GLN A 68 4.57 3.60 -13.33
CA GLN A 68 4.97 3.34 -14.72
C GLN A 68 4.64 4.54 -15.62
N GLU A 69 3.48 5.15 -15.46
CA GLU A 69 3.05 6.32 -16.23
C GLU A 69 3.94 7.54 -15.94
N SER A 70 4.39 7.73 -14.70
CA SER A 70 5.29 8.84 -14.34
C SER A 70 6.69 8.75 -14.96
N LEU A 71 7.11 7.57 -15.44
CA LEU A 71 8.37 7.41 -16.18
C LEU A 71 8.31 7.99 -17.60
N PHE A 72 7.10 8.14 -18.16
CA PHE A 72 6.88 8.60 -19.54
C PHE A 72 6.25 10.00 -19.60
N ASP A 73 5.99 10.65 -18.46
CA ASP A 73 5.59 12.05 -18.40
C ASP A 73 6.82 12.95 -18.62
N ASP A 74 7.31 12.97 -19.86
CA ASP A 74 8.35 13.87 -20.36
C ASP A 74 7.71 15.15 -20.96
N SER A 75 6.57 15.57 -20.41
CA SER A 75 5.89 16.79 -20.85
C SER A 75 6.82 17.98 -20.57
N PRO A 76 7.29 18.72 -21.59
CA PRO A 76 8.06 19.93 -21.35
C PRO A 76 7.18 20.84 -20.50
N ALA A 77 7.74 21.37 -19.40
CA ALA A 77 7.06 22.27 -18.48
C ALA A 77 6.16 23.22 -19.27
N ARG A 78 4.83 23.05 -19.12
CA ARG A 78 3.83 23.81 -19.85
C ARG A 78 4.11 25.29 -19.59
N GLU A 79 4.69 26.00 -20.56
CA GLU A 79 4.94 27.42 -20.41
C GLU A 79 3.61 28.12 -20.04
N PRO A 80 3.62 29.06 -19.09
CA PRO A 80 2.41 29.75 -18.72
C PRO A 80 1.81 30.41 -19.95
N SER A 81 0.54 30.09 -20.23
CA SER A 81 -0.21 30.65 -21.35
C SER A 81 -0.06 32.18 -21.34
N PRO A 82 0.30 32.82 -22.47
CA PRO A 82 0.37 34.28 -22.51
C PRO A 82 -1.00 34.84 -22.15
N ALA A 83 -1.01 35.89 -21.33
CA ALA A 83 -2.22 36.57 -20.89
C ALA A 83 -3.04 37.04 -22.11
N PRO A 84 -4.39 37.09 -22.01
CA PRO A 84 -5.22 37.53 -23.12
C PRO A 84 -4.80 38.92 -23.60
N ILE A 85 -4.56 39.07 -24.90
CA ILE A 85 -4.28 40.36 -25.52
C ILE A 85 -5.61 41.12 -25.58
N GLU A 86 -5.76 42.16 -24.77
CA GLU A 86 -6.89 43.09 -24.90
C GLU A 86 -6.72 43.91 -26.19
N VAL A 87 -7.58 43.67 -27.17
CA VAL A 87 -7.62 44.47 -28.40
C VAL A 87 -8.53 45.67 -28.16
N GLU A 88 -7.92 46.84 -27.96
CA GLU A 88 -8.65 48.10 -27.79
C GLU A 88 -9.26 48.56 -29.13
N VAL A 89 -10.57 48.36 -29.29
CA VAL A 89 -11.31 48.79 -30.49
C VAL A 89 -11.56 50.30 -30.42
N ARG A 90 -10.76 51.09 -31.13
CA ARG A 90 -11.01 52.53 -31.29
C ARG A 90 -12.20 52.77 -32.21
N HIS A 91 -13.32 53.23 -31.64
CA HIS A 91 -14.43 53.80 -32.40
C HIS A 91 -14.02 55.17 -32.94
N VAL A 92 -13.95 55.30 -34.26
CA VAL A 92 -13.84 56.61 -34.92
C VAL A 92 -15.26 57.15 -35.09
N ALA A 93 -15.63 58.14 -34.30
CA ALA A 93 -16.84 58.92 -34.51
C ALA A 93 -16.58 59.96 -35.61
N ASN A 94 -17.30 59.85 -36.72
CA ASN A 94 -17.46 60.93 -37.69
C ASN A 94 -18.74 61.70 -37.34
N GLY A 95 -18.60 63.01 -37.10
CA GLY A 95 -19.68 63.95 -36.84
C GLY A 95 -19.13 65.33 -36.58
#